data_AF-A0A2M7DXG1-F1
#
_entry.id   AF-A0A2M7DXG1-F1
#
_cell.length_a   1.000
_cell.length_b   1.000
_cell.length_c   1.000
_cell.angle_alpha   90.00
_cell.angle_beta   90.00
_cell.angle_gamma   90.00
#
_symmetry.space_group_name_H-M   'P 1'
#
loop_
_entity.id
_entity.type
_entity.pdbx_description
1 polymer ?
#
loop_
_entity_poly.entity_id
_entity_poly.type
_entity_poly.pdbx_seq_one_letter_code
_entity_poly.pdbx_strand_id
1 'polypeptide(L)'
;NCSYWYDDVTGNFITSSYYTDSLPKWAVDFNNKKLSELYLDRLWTTLLPLSEYTESLPDTNKYEKGFGNNQKCFPYDLSFLSKPTKKERDYSILRSCPFGNTLTHDFAIAAVLGENLGKGKYTDFLSVSFSPTDYIGHRYGPLAVETEDAYLRLDKEIAHFIDFVETEIGKENVLIFLTADHGSSENPQYLIDNKLPGGVFKQYYALSLLKSYLNAVYGEGEWVLSFMNEQIFLNQSLIEDSKISLPEIQNKVANFMLQFNGVENAVTATTLQTNNFTKGIFMFMQNSFNQKRSGDVLINLEPGWIQDFDYDIDHNTAYSYDTHVPLVWYGWKITHQTILREIHLTDIAPTISNILNIEYPSGCTGEPIDELFK
;
A
#
# COMPACT_ATOMS: atom_id res chain seq x y z
N ASN A 1 -1.52 24.89 0.06
CA ASN A 1 -1.21 23.43 -0.03
C ASN A 1 -1.18 22.86 1.36
N CYS A 2 -2.05 21.90 1.64
CA CYS A 2 -2.11 21.21 2.93
C CYS A 2 -2.21 19.70 2.68
N SER A 3 -1.87 18.89 3.67
CA SER A 3 -2.13 17.46 3.69
C SER A 3 -2.86 17.10 4.98
N TYR A 4 -3.85 16.23 4.86
CA TYR A 4 -4.67 15.78 5.97
C TYR A 4 -4.66 14.26 6.03
N TRP A 5 -4.61 13.73 7.24
CA TRP A 5 -4.69 12.29 7.48
C TRP A 5 -5.55 12.01 8.70
N TYR A 6 -6.12 10.80 8.73
CA TYR A 6 -6.96 10.34 9.81
C TYR A 6 -6.13 9.95 11.03
N ASP A 7 -6.54 10.41 12.21
CA ASP A 7 -5.94 10.09 13.50
C ASP A 7 -6.84 9.11 14.28
N ASP A 8 -6.35 7.88 14.44
CA ASP A 8 -7.06 6.81 15.15
C ASP A 8 -7.12 7.03 16.67
N VAL A 9 -6.41 8.00 17.22
CA VAL A 9 -6.54 8.33 18.64
C VAL A 9 -7.81 9.14 18.87
N THR A 10 -8.09 10.12 18.00
CA THR A 10 -9.20 11.05 18.18
C THR A 10 -10.38 10.83 17.25
N GLY A 11 -10.20 10.06 16.17
CA GLY A 11 -11.20 9.88 15.11
C GLY A 11 -11.34 11.09 14.19
N ASN A 12 -10.37 12.01 14.18
CA ASN A 12 -10.41 13.25 13.40
C ASN A 12 -9.43 13.22 12.23
N PHE A 13 -9.69 14.04 11.20
CA PHE A 13 -8.64 14.43 10.26
C PHE A 13 -7.76 15.52 10.88
N ILE A 14 -6.45 15.31 10.82
CA ILE A 14 -5.44 16.22 11.36
C ILE A 14 -4.42 16.60 10.28
N THR A 15 -3.54 17.55 10.62
CA THR A 15 -2.38 17.93 9.81
C THR A 15 -1.18 18.17 10.73
N SER A 16 -0.05 18.64 10.19
CA SER A 16 1.12 19.03 10.99
C SER A 16 1.50 20.48 10.74
N SER A 17 2.30 21.02 11.66
CA SER A 17 2.88 22.37 11.58
C SER A 17 3.81 22.57 10.39
N TYR A 18 4.17 21.51 9.65
CA TYR A 18 4.81 21.66 8.34
C TYR A 18 3.89 22.36 7.34
N TYR A 19 2.57 22.12 7.41
CA TYR A 19 1.59 22.67 6.48
C TYR A 19 0.90 23.93 7.01
N THR A 20 0.44 23.90 8.25
CA THR A 20 -0.29 25.01 8.88
C THR A 20 -0.22 24.94 10.40
N ASP A 21 -0.23 26.10 11.06
CA ASP A 21 -0.24 26.20 12.52
C ASP A 21 -1.55 25.69 13.15
N SER A 22 -2.64 25.67 12.38
CA SER A 22 -3.96 25.19 12.81
C SER A 22 -4.80 24.68 11.63
N LEU A 23 -5.74 23.77 11.92
CA LEU A 23 -6.68 23.29 10.91
C LEU A 23 -7.57 24.44 10.40
N PRO A 24 -7.85 24.49 9.08
CA PRO A 24 -8.78 25.46 8.54
C PRO A 24 -10.20 25.21 9.07
N LYS A 25 -11.03 26.26 9.07
CA LYS A 25 -12.38 26.22 9.62
C LYS A 25 -13.23 25.08 9.05
N TRP A 26 -13.17 24.82 7.75
CA TRP A 26 -13.97 23.76 7.13
C TRP A 26 -13.60 22.36 7.65
N ALA A 27 -12.32 22.11 7.94
CA ALA A 27 -11.85 20.83 8.47
C ALA A 27 -12.22 20.68 9.95
N VAL A 28 -12.15 21.77 10.73
CA VAL A 28 -12.67 21.82 12.11
C VAL A 28 -14.17 21.54 12.13
N ASP A 29 -14.93 22.19 11.25
CA ASP A 29 -16.38 22.00 11.14
C ASP A 29 -16.71 20.56 10.70
N PHE A 30 -15.91 19.95 9.83
CA PHE A 30 -16.04 18.54 9.45
C PHE A 30 -15.84 17.61 10.66
N ASN A 31 -14.74 17.77 11.40
CA ASN A 31 -14.45 16.96 12.59
C ASN A 31 -15.55 17.11 13.66
N ASN A 32 -16.10 18.31 13.83
CA ASN A 32 -17.19 18.58 14.77
C ASN A 32 -18.50 17.85 14.41
N LYS A 33 -18.68 17.36 13.18
CA LYS A 33 -19.81 16.48 12.81
C LYS A 33 -19.69 15.09 13.43
N LYS A 34 -18.50 14.71 13.92
CA LYS A 34 -18.22 13.41 14.54
C LYS A 34 -18.64 12.21 13.67
N LEU A 35 -18.41 12.32 12.36
CA LEU A 35 -18.81 11.28 11.40
C LEU A 35 -18.18 9.93 11.73
N SER A 36 -16.95 9.92 12.24
CA SER A 36 -16.27 8.70 12.70
C SER A 36 -17.06 7.96 13.80
N GLU A 37 -17.66 8.69 14.75
CA GLU A 37 -18.54 8.08 15.76
C GLU A 37 -19.79 7.48 15.12
N LEU A 38 -20.42 8.23 14.20
CA LEU A 38 -21.65 7.80 13.51
C LEU A 38 -21.43 6.57 12.63
N TYR A 39 -20.30 6.48 11.93
CA TYR A 39 -19.97 5.31 11.12
C TYR A 39 -19.65 4.08 11.97
N LEU A 40 -18.96 4.27 13.09
CA LEU A 40 -18.67 3.18 14.03
C LEU A 40 -19.91 2.71 14.80
N ASP A 41 -21.04 3.41 14.74
CA ASP A 41 -22.32 2.93 15.29
C ASP A 41 -23.16 2.15 14.27
N ARG A 42 -22.61 1.88 13.08
CA ARG A 42 -23.27 1.08 12.04
C ARG A 42 -22.99 -0.41 12.20
N LEU A 43 -23.89 -1.19 11.63
CA LEU A 43 -23.65 -2.58 11.29
C LEU A 43 -23.02 -2.63 9.89
N TRP A 44 -21.89 -3.29 9.74
CA TRP A 44 -21.38 -3.64 8.42
C TRP A 44 -21.99 -4.97 8.01
N THR A 45 -22.96 -4.88 7.10
CA THR A 45 -23.56 -6.00 6.36
C THR A 45 -23.10 -5.93 4.91
N THR A 46 -23.23 -7.03 4.17
CA THR A 46 -23.07 -7.00 2.72
C THR A 46 -24.05 -6.00 2.08
N LEU A 47 -23.57 -5.28 1.06
CA LEU A 47 -24.32 -4.32 0.26
C LEU A 47 -25.37 -5.02 -0.61
N LEU A 48 -25.01 -6.16 -1.19
CA LEU A 48 -25.89 -7.05 -1.94
C LEU A 48 -26.29 -8.24 -1.07
N PRO A 49 -27.31 -9.03 -1.46
CA PRO A 49 -27.55 -10.34 -0.86
C PRO A 49 -26.30 -11.21 -0.93
N LEU A 50 -25.95 -11.89 0.17
CA LEU A 50 -24.72 -12.70 0.25
C LEU A 50 -24.60 -13.75 -0.87
N SER A 51 -25.73 -14.25 -1.40
CA SER A 51 -25.77 -15.18 -2.52
C SER A 51 -25.27 -14.62 -3.85
N GLU A 52 -25.10 -13.31 -3.96
CA GLU A 52 -24.59 -12.63 -5.17
C GLU A 52 -23.07 -12.44 -5.16
N TYR A 53 -22.40 -12.71 -4.03
CA TYR A 53 -20.92 -12.65 -3.90
C TYR A 53 -20.29 -13.93 -4.45
N THR A 54 -20.50 -14.20 -5.75
CA THR A 54 -20.10 -15.46 -6.40
C THR A 54 -18.61 -15.53 -6.76
N GLU A 55 -17.94 -14.38 -6.69
CA GLU A 55 -16.54 -14.14 -6.97
C GLU A 55 -15.67 -14.34 -5.72
N SER A 56 -16.30 -14.43 -4.55
CA SER A 56 -15.66 -14.66 -3.26
C SER A 56 -15.68 -16.13 -2.83
N LEU A 57 -14.79 -16.48 -1.92
CA LEU A 57 -14.90 -17.70 -1.11
C LEU A 57 -16.13 -17.62 -0.19
N PRO A 58 -16.57 -18.76 0.39
CA PRO A 58 -17.59 -18.72 1.42
C PRO A 58 -17.22 -17.76 2.55
N ASP A 59 -18.20 -16.97 3.00
CA ASP A 59 -18.13 -15.99 4.11
C ASP A 59 -17.57 -16.54 5.43
N THR A 60 -17.39 -17.85 5.56
CA THR A 60 -16.58 -18.40 6.64
C THR A 60 -15.59 -19.38 6.04
N ASN A 61 -14.32 -19.03 6.10
CA ASN A 61 -13.24 -19.91 5.70
C ASN A 61 -12.01 -19.78 6.63
N LYS A 62 -10.99 -20.58 6.37
CA LYS A 62 -9.80 -20.69 7.24
C LYS A 62 -8.65 -19.75 6.84
N TYR A 63 -8.78 -19.02 5.74
CA TYR A 63 -7.75 -18.15 5.18
C TYR A 63 -7.89 -16.69 5.64
N GLU A 64 -9.00 -16.37 6.30
CA GLU A 64 -9.29 -15.05 6.84
C GLU A 64 -8.92 -14.95 8.33
N LYS A 65 -8.38 -13.80 8.74
CA LYS A 65 -8.09 -13.51 10.15
C LYS A 65 -9.34 -13.06 10.91
N GLY A 66 -10.16 -12.23 10.27
CA GLY A 66 -11.35 -11.62 10.88
C GLY A 66 -11.05 -10.55 11.93
N PHE A 67 -12.07 -10.15 12.68
CA PHE A 67 -11.93 -9.32 13.88
C PHE A 67 -11.70 -10.20 15.13
N GLY A 68 -11.36 -9.57 16.26
CA GLY A 68 -11.23 -10.25 17.55
C GLY A 68 -12.46 -11.11 17.92
N ASN A 69 -12.28 -12.03 18.86
CA ASN A 69 -13.29 -13.05 19.25
C ASN A 69 -13.60 -14.10 18.17
N ASN A 70 -12.70 -14.31 17.20
CA ASN A 70 -12.84 -15.24 16.08
C ASN A 70 -14.02 -14.93 15.15
N GLN A 71 -14.48 -13.68 15.09
CA GLN A 71 -15.52 -13.29 14.13
C GLN A 71 -14.91 -13.12 12.74
N LYS A 72 -15.32 -13.98 11.81
CA LYS A 72 -14.81 -14.04 10.43
C LYS A 72 -15.96 -14.07 9.40
N CYS A 73 -17.11 -13.51 9.74
CA CYS A 73 -18.26 -13.53 8.85
C CYS A 73 -19.21 -12.38 9.16
N PHE A 74 -20.02 -12.04 8.17
CA PHE A 74 -21.07 -11.05 8.31
C PHE A 74 -22.19 -11.51 9.27
N PRO A 75 -22.84 -10.56 9.98
CA PRO A 75 -22.60 -9.12 9.99
C PRO A 75 -21.66 -8.65 11.11
N TYR A 76 -20.92 -7.55 10.87
CA TYR A 76 -20.00 -6.96 11.85
C TYR A 76 -20.62 -5.76 12.59
N ASP A 77 -20.84 -5.90 13.90
CA ASP A 77 -21.28 -4.79 14.77
C ASP A 77 -20.09 -3.91 15.11
N LEU A 78 -19.93 -2.80 14.39
CA LEU A 78 -18.81 -1.89 14.57
C LEU A 78 -18.89 -1.16 15.93
N SER A 79 -20.07 -1.01 16.52
CA SER A 79 -20.21 -0.37 17.83
C SER A 79 -19.64 -1.27 18.92
N PHE A 80 -19.88 -2.58 18.80
CA PHE A 80 -19.26 -3.59 19.65
C PHE A 80 -17.76 -3.70 19.39
N LEU A 81 -17.34 -3.81 18.12
CA LEU A 81 -15.92 -3.97 17.75
C LEU A 81 -15.06 -2.75 18.14
N SER A 82 -15.61 -1.54 18.07
CA SER A 82 -14.93 -0.29 18.49
C SER A 82 -14.95 -0.05 20.00
N LYS A 83 -15.51 -0.96 20.80
CA LYS A 83 -15.57 -0.85 22.27
C LYS A 83 -15.12 -2.17 22.95
N PRO A 84 -13.89 -2.66 22.69
CA PRO A 84 -13.44 -3.96 23.20
C PRO A 84 -13.22 -3.98 24.74
N THR A 85 -13.19 -2.83 25.42
CA THR A 85 -13.07 -2.72 26.88
C THR A 85 -13.87 -1.52 27.43
N LYS A 86 -13.93 -1.31 28.76
CA LYS A 86 -14.49 -0.09 29.39
C LYS A 86 -13.68 1.21 29.11
N LYS A 87 -12.80 1.20 28.10
CA LYS A 87 -11.95 2.34 27.72
C LYS A 87 -12.65 3.22 26.66
N GLU A 88 -11.93 4.24 26.23
CA GLU A 88 -12.24 5.09 25.08
C GLU A 88 -12.45 4.25 23.81
N ARG A 89 -13.22 4.82 22.87
CA ARG A 89 -13.60 4.17 21.62
C ARG A 89 -12.36 3.92 20.74
N ASP A 90 -12.26 2.73 20.16
CA ASP A 90 -11.20 2.38 19.21
C ASP A 90 -11.58 2.83 17.79
N TYR A 91 -11.01 3.95 17.36
CA TYR A 91 -11.24 4.53 16.05
C TYR A 91 -10.45 3.85 14.92
N SER A 92 -9.49 2.97 15.25
CA SER A 92 -8.73 2.22 14.25
C SER A 92 -9.59 1.21 13.48
N ILE A 93 -10.75 0.83 14.04
CA ILE A 93 -11.73 -0.04 13.39
C ILE A 93 -12.23 0.54 12.05
N LEU A 94 -12.25 1.87 11.89
CA LEU A 94 -12.62 2.49 10.60
C LEU A 94 -11.60 2.25 9.49
N ARG A 95 -10.33 1.96 9.82
CA ARG A 95 -9.34 1.59 8.81
C ARG A 95 -9.66 0.24 8.20
N SER A 96 -10.25 -0.68 8.96
CA SER A 96 -10.52 -2.06 8.51
C SER A 96 -11.98 -2.31 8.14
N CYS A 97 -12.72 -1.27 7.73
CA CYS A 97 -14.07 -1.45 7.21
C CYS A 97 -14.40 -0.41 6.11
N PRO A 98 -15.42 -0.65 5.27
CA PRO A 98 -15.70 0.21 4.12
C PRO A 98 -16.09 1.65 4.49
N PHE A 99 -16.56 1.89 5.72
CA PHE A 99 -16.94 3.25 6.13
C PHE A 99 -15.73 4.17 6.35
N GLY A 100 -14.50 3.65 6.43
CA GLY A 100 -13.30 4.48 6.33
C GLY A 100 -13.17 5.13 4.94
N ASN A 101 -13.59 4.42 3.88
CA ASN A 101 -13.63 4.98 2.53
C ASN A 101 -14.72 6.03 2.42
N THR A 102 -15.93 5.77 2.96
CA THR A 102 -17.01 6.77 3.05
C THR A 102 -16.55 8.02 3.82
N LEU A 103 -15.82 7.86 4.93
CA LEU A 103 -15.29 8.98 5.70
C LEU A 103 -14.27 9.80 4.90
N THR A 104 -13.37 9.13 4.18
CA THR A 104 -12.37 9.78 3.30
C THR A 104 -13.03 10.51 2.14
N HIS A 105 -14.03 9.89 1.53
CA HIS A 105 -14.86 10.47 0.48
C HIS A 105 -15.56 11.75 0.94
N ASP A 106 -16.25 11.70 2.09
CA ASP A 106 -16.93 12.87 2.66
C ASP A 106 -15.95 13.99 3.01
N PHE A 107 -14.74 13.65 3.45
CA PHE A 107 -13.68 14.62 3.71
C PHE A 107 -13.14 15.24 2.40
N ALA A 108 -13.00 14.46 1.33
CA ALA A 108 -12.60 14.96 0.02
C ALA A 108 -13.62 15.95 -0.56
N ILE A 109 -14.92 15.64 -0.45
CA ILE A 109 -16.01 16.57 -0.80
C ILE A 109 -15.91 17.87 0.02
N ALA A 110 -15.70 17.75 1.35
CA ALA A 110 -15.55 18.90 2.22
C ALA A 110 -14.31 19.75 1.85
N ALA A 111 -13.22 19.12 1.43
CA ALA A 111 -12.01 19.80 0.98
C ALA A 111 -12.23 20.56 -0.34
N VAL A 112 -12.91 19.96 -1.32
CA VAL A 112 -13.25 20.63 -2.60
C VAL A 112 -14.05 21.92 -2.34
N LEU A 113 -15.06 21.84 -1.48
CA LEU A 113 -15.88 23.01 -1.11
C LEU A 113 -15.11 24.01 -0.24
N GLY A 114 -14.42 23.53 0.79
CA GLY A 114 -13.75 24.35 1.78
C GLY A 114 -12.57 25.14 1.25
N GLU A 115 -11.85 24.57 0.28
CA GLU A 115 -10.71 25.20 -0.40
C GLU A 115 -11.11 25.88 -1.73
N ASN A 116 -12.37 25.78 -2.15
CA ASN A 116 -12.88 26.26 -3.45
C ASN A 116 -12.10 25.70 -4.66
N LEU A 117 -11.74 24.42 -4.62
CA LEU A 117 -10.93 23.78 -5.66
C LEU A 117 -11.65 23.81 -7.01
N GLY A 118 -10.93 24.19 -8.06
CA GLY A 118 -11.41 24.27 -9.44
C GLY A 118 -12.36 25.44 -9.72
N LYS A 119 -12.58 26.35 -8.77
CA LYS A 119 -13.40 27.56 -8.97
C LYS A 119 -12.58 28.77 -9.45
N GLY A 120 -11.25 28.67 -9.36
CA GLY A 120 -10.31 29.73 -9.71
C GLY A 120 -9.88 29.74 -11.18
N LYS A 121 -8.92 30.63 -11.50
CA LYS A 121 -8.30 30.71 -12.83
C LYS A 121 -7.17 29.66 -13.02
N TYR A 122 -6.59 29.20 -11.92
CA TYR A 122 -5.43 28.32 -11.93
C TYR A 122 -5.86 26.88 -11.64
N THR A 123 -5.11 25.91 -12.18
CA THR A 123 -5.33 24.49 -11.91
C THR A 123 -5.00 24.18 -10.45
N ASP A 124 -5.95 23.57 -9.76
CA ASP A 124 -5.76 22.97 -8.44
C ASP A 124 -5.45 21.46 -8.58
N PHE A 125 -4.83 20.86 -7.56
CA PHE A 125 -4.51 19.43 -7.53
C PHE A 125 -4.99 18.82 -6.21
N LEU A 126 -5.83 17.78 -6.30
CA LEU A 126 -6.32 17.02 -5.17
C LEU A 126 -5.89 15.55 -5.31
N SER A 127 -5.25 15.02 -4.26
CA SER A 127 -4.93 13.60 -4.15
C SER A 127 -5.74 12.99 -3.02
N VAL A 128 -6.49 11.92 -3.30
CA VAL A 128 -7.31 11.20 -2.32
C VAL A 128 -6.88 9.73 -2.34
N SER A 129 -6.61 9.17 -1.15
CA SER A 129 -6.18 7.77 -0.99
C SER A 129 -7.22 7.00 -0.18
N PHE A 130 -7.82 5.98 -0.80
CA PHE A 130 -8.80 5.10 -0.16
C PHE A 130 -8.11 3.92 0.52
N SER A 131 -7.46 4.18 1.65
CA SER A 131 -6.62 3.18 2.35
C SER A 131 -7.35 1.97 2.95
N PRO A 132 -8.63 2.02 3.36
CA PRO A 132 -9.30 0.86 3.93
C PRO A 132 -9.31 -0.43 3.11
N THR A 133 -9.22 -0.37 1.78
CA THR A 133 -9.10 -1.58 0.96
C THR A 133 -7.84 -2.39 1.27
N ASP A 134 -6.74 -1.71 1.61
CA ASP A 134 -5.49 -2.35 2.04
C ASP A 134 -5.64 -3.07 3.37
N TYR A 135 -6.16 -2.38 4.39
CA TYR A 135 -6.39 -2.96 5.72
C TYR A 135 -7.41 -4.13 5.71
N ILE A 136 -8.42 -4.06 4.85
CA ILE A 136 -9.38 -5.16 4.63
C ILE A 136 -8.66 -6.31 3.92
N GLY A 137 -7.90 -6.02 2.86
CA GLY A 137 -7.09 -7.00 2.14
C GLY A 137 -6.11 -7.76 3.03
N HIS A 138 -5.31 -7.09 3.85
CA HIS A 138 -4.41 -7.71 4.83
C HIS A 138 -5.10 -8.63 5.84
N ARG A 139 -6.37 -8.35 6.14
CA ARG A 139 -7.12 -9.09 7.16
C ARG A 139 -7.85 -10.29 6.59
N TYR A 140 -8.37 -10.18 5.38
CA TYR A 140 -9.30 -11.13 4.80
C TYR A 140 -8.77 -11.78 3.51
N GLY A 141 -7.98 -11.04 2.74
CA GLY A 141 -7.45 -11.48 1.45
C GLY A 141 -8.34 -11.06 0.28
N PRO A 142 -7.81 -11.16 -0.95
CA PRO A 142 -8.50 -10.66 -2.14
C PRO A 142 -9.76 -11.46 -2.51
N LEU A 143 -9.88 -12.72 -2.07
CA LEU A 143 -11.03 -13.60 -2.37
C LEU A 143 -12.11 -13.59 -1.28
N ALA A 144 -12.05 -12.66 -0.33
CA ALA A 144 -13.02 -12.59 0.76
C ALA A 144 -14.26 -11.76 0.41
N VAL A 145 -15.41 -12.13 0.98
CA VAL A 145 -16.68 -11.40 0.84
C VAL A 145 -16.52 -9.95 1.33
N GLU A 146 -15.73 -9.74 2.38
CA GLU A 146 -15.41 -8.42 2.92
C GLU A 146 -14.68 -7.53 1.91
N THR A 147 -13.75 -8.11 1.16
CA THR A 147 -12.98 -7.39 0.15
C THR A 147 -13.88 -7.03 -1.04
N GLU A 148 -14.67 -7.99 -1.54
CA GLU A 148 -15.65 -7.73 -2.59
C GLU A 148 -16.66 -6.66 -2.16
N ASP A 149 -17.21 -6.74 -0.95
CA ASP A 149 -18.15 -5.74 -0.42
C ASP A 149 -17.51 -4.35 -0.29
N ALA A 150 -16.25 -4.29 0.14
CA ALA A 150 -15.50 -3.04 0.21
C ALA A 150 -15.34 -2.39 -1.16
N TYR A 151 -15.04 -3.17 -2.21
CA TYR A 151 -14.93 -2.66 -3.58
C TYR A 151 -16.28 -2.27 -4.18
N LEU A 152 -17.34 -3.05 -3.96
CA LEU A 152 -18.70 -2.68 -4.40
C LEU A 152 -19.20 -1.38 -3.77
N ARG A 153 -18.80 -1.12 -2.52
CA ARG A 153 -19.08 0.15 -1.84
C ARG A 153 -18.19 1.27 -2.36
N LEU A 154 -16.89 1.01 -2.53
CA LEU A 154 -15.94 1.99 -3.06
C LEU A 154 -16.32 2.44 -4.48
N ASP A 155 -16.81 1.53 -5.33
CA ASP A 155 -17.36 1.85 -6.64
C ASP A 155 -18.45 2.95 -6.55
N LYS A 156 -19.39 2.79 -5.61
CA LYS A 156 -20.45 3.79 -5.36
C LYS A 156 -19.90 5.11 -4.83
N GLU A 157 -18.89 5.08 -3.95
CA GLU A 157 -18.26 6.30 -3.44
C GLU A 157 -17.53 7.04 -4.56
N ILE A 158 -16.76 6.34 -5.40
CA ILE A 158 -16.08 6.92 -6.56
C ILE A 158 -17.08 7.51 -7.55
N ALA A 159 -18.16 6.79 -7.86
CA ALA A 159 -19.23 7.28 -8.74
C ALA A 159 -19.83 8.59 -8.19
N HIS A 160 -20.19 8.61 -6.90
CA HIS A 160 -20.71 9.83 -6.27
C HIS A 160 -19.70 10.98 -6.26
N PHE A 161 -18.40 10.70 -6.07
CA PHE A 161 -17.37 11.73 -6.05
C PHE A 161 -17.18 12.35 -7.44
N ILE A 162 -17.16 11.51 -8.48
CA ILE A 162 -17.10 11.96 -9.88
C ILE A 162 -18.33 12.82 -10.19
N ASP A 163 -19.54 12.36 -9.89
CA ASP A 163 -20.78 13.11 -10.12
C ASP A 163 -20.78 14.47 -9.41
N PHE A 164 -20.31 14.50 -8.15
CA PHE A 164 -20.17 15.72 -7.37
C PHE A 164 -19.19 16.70 -8.02
N VAL A 165 -18.00 16.23 -8.38
CA VAL A 165 -16.96 17.06 -9.00
C VAL A 165 -17.40 17.57 -10.37
N GLU A 166 -18.07 16.75 -11.18
CA GLU A 166 -18.66 17.18 -12.46
C GLU A 166 -19.74 18.23 -12.28
N THR A 167 -20.60 18.09 -11.27
CA THR A 167 -21.65 19.07 -10.96
C THR A 167 -21.05 20.39 -10.51
N GLU A 168 -20.01 20.36 -9.68
CA GLU A 168 -19.39 21.56 -9.12
C GLU A 168 -18.48 22.28 -10.11
N ILE A 169 -17.71 21.56 -10.93
CA ILE A 169 -16.60 22.13 -11.72
C ILE A 169 -16.85 22.01 -13.23
N GLY A 170 -17.67 21.05 -13.66
CA GLY A 170 -17.87 20.70 -15.07
C GLY A 170 -16.87 19.63 -15.53
N LYS A 171 -17.37 18.56 -16.13
CA LYS A 171 -16.57 17.42 -16.62
C LYS A 171 -15.42 17.84 -17.53
N GLU A 172 -15.66 18.83 -18.39
CA GLU A 172 -14.68 19.37 -19.31
C GLU A 172 -13.55 20.17 -18.64
N ASN A 173 -13.63 20.40 -17.33
CA ASN A 173 -12.64 21.17 -16.56
C ASN A 173 -11.91 20.31 -15.53
N VAL A 174 -12.14 18.99 -15.50
CA VAL A 174 -11.58 18.08 -14.50
C VAL A 174 -10.85 16.94 -15.18
N LEU A 175 -9.60 16.70 -14.79
CA LEU A 175 -8.85 15.50 -15.14
C LEU A 175 -8.78 14.58 -13.92
N ILE A 176 -9.19 13.33 -14.08
CA ILE A 176 -9.08 12.29 -13.05
C ILE A 176 -8.14 11.21 -13.57
N PHE A 177 -7.20 10.79 -12.72
CA PHE A 177 -6.50 9.54 -12.89
C PHE A 177 -6.69 8.70 -11.63
N LEU A 178 -6.91 7.40 -11.80
CA LEU A 178 -7.06 6.44 -10.71
C LEU A 178 -6.05 5.31 -10.92
N THR A 179 -5.30 5.00 -9.87
CA THR A 179 -4.36 3.88 -9.81
C THR A 179 -4.33 3.31 -8.40
N ALA A 180 -3.66 2.17 -8.23
CA ALA A 180 -3.21 1.69 -6.93
C ALA A 180 -1.71 1.92 -6.77
N ASP A 181 -1.25 1.95 -5.52
CA ASP A 181 0.17 1.94 -5.14
C ASP A 181 0.79 0.54 -5.23
N HIS A 182 -0.03 -0.50 -5.05
CA HIS A 182 0.32 -1.91 -5.28
C HIS A 182 -0.91 -2.79 -5.48
N GLY A 183 -0.68 -4.05 -5.87
CA GLY A 183 -1.64 -5.14 -5.78
C GLY A 183 -1.54 -5.89 -4.45
N SER A 184 -1.86 -7.18 -4.45
CA SER A 184 -1.78 -8.02 -3.25
C SER A 184 -1.63 -9.49 -3.62
N SER A 185 -0.93 -10.26 -2.77
CA SER A 185 -0.86 -11.71 -2.92
C SER A 185 -2.12 -12.39 -2.39
N GLU A 186 -2.30 -13.66 -2.77
CA GLU A 186 -3.23 -14.54 -2.08
C GLU A 186 -2.67 -14.99 -0.73
N ASN A 187 -3.54 -15.53 0.14
CA ASN A 187 -3.12 -16.20 1.37
C ASN A 187 -2.21 -17.42 1.03
N PRO A 188 -1.01 -17.55 1.64
CA PRO A 188 -0.10 -18.66 1.34
C PRO A 188 -0.70 -20.05 1.57
N GLN A 189 -1.54 -20.22 2.60
CA GLN A 189 -2.20 -21.49 2.87
C GLN A 189 -3.29 -21.80 1.83
N TYR A 190 -3.99 -20.78 1.32
CA TYR A 190 -4.92 -20.95 0.20
C TYR A 190 -4.18 -21.45 -1.04
N LEU A 191 -3.02 -20.87 -1.36
CA LEU A 191 -2.19 -21.30 -2.48
C LEU A 191 -1.76 -22.77 -2.30
N ILE A 192 -1.23 -23.13 -1.13
CA ILE A 192 -0.79 -24.51 -0.81
C ILE A 192 -1.95 -25.51 -0.96
N ASP A 193 -3.12 -25.21 -0.39
CA ASP A 193 -4.28 -26.10 -0.42
C ASP A 193 -4.82 -26.29 -1.86
N ASN A 194 -4.59 -25.31 -2.73
CA ASN A 194 -4.92 -25.36 -4.16
C ASN A 194 -3.75 -25.81 -5.05
N LYS A 195 -2.66 -26.33 -4.46
CA LYS A 195 -1.48 -26.86 -5.18
C LYS A 195 -0.73 -25.81 -6.01
N LEU A 196 -0.79 -24.55 -5.58
CA LEU A 196 0.01 -23.46 -6.11
C LEU A 196 1.23 -23.21 -5.20
N PRO A 197 2.32 -22.61 -5.73
CA PRO A 197 3.43 -22.16 -4.91
C PRO A 197 2.97 -21.17 -3.83
N GLY A 198 3.38 -21.40 -2.59
CA GLY A 198 3.10 -20.50 -1.48
C GLY A 198 3.82 -20.94 -0.21
N GLY A 199 4.11 -19.99 0.67
CA GLY A 199 4.78 -20.28 1.93
C GLY A 199 4.97 -19.06 2.83
N VAL A 200 5.54 -19.29 4.00
CA VAL A 200 5.86 -18.23 4.97
C VAL A 200 7.34 -18.29 5.27
N PHE A 201 8.06 -17.22 4.94
CA PHE A 201 9.48 -17.09 5.22
C PHE A 201 9.68 -16.73 6.70
N LYS A 202 10.32 -17.62 7.46
CA LYS A 202 10.57 -17.47 8.90
C LYS A 202 11.81 -16.61 9.17
N GLN A 203 11.70 -15.30 8.94
CA GLN A 203 12.80 -14.34 8.97
C GLN A 203 13.56 -14.31 10.31
N TYR A 204 12.86 -14.42 11.45
CA TYR A 204 13.53 -14.41 12.77
C TYR A 204 14.48 -15.61 12.96
N TYR A 205 14.08 -16.78 12.46
CA TYR A 205 14.93 -17.97 12.49
C TYR A 205 16.14 -17.81 11.56
N ALA A 206 15.91 -17.36 10.33
CA ALA A 206 16.97 -17.12 9.35
C ALA A 206 18.01 -16.11 9.84
N LEU A 207 17.56 -14.99 10.42
CA LEU A 207 18.44 -13.95 10.98
C LEU A 207 19.22 -14.43 12.20
N SER A 208 18.62 -15.27 13.06
CA SER A 208 19.31 -15.84 14.21
C SER A 208 20.46 -16.74 13.76
N LEU A 209 20.21 -17.60 12.76
CA LEU A 209 21.24 -18.44 12.18
C LEU A 209 22.31 -17.64 11.43
N LEU A 210 21.93 -16.58 10.71
CA LEU A 210 22.86 -15.68 10.04
C LEU A 210 23.81 -15.03 11.04
N LYS A 211 23.29 -14.51 12.16
CA LYS A 211 24.10 -13.93 13.24
C LYS A 211 25.11 -14.94 13.80
N SER A 212 24.66 -16.17 14.10
CA SER A 212 25.56 -17.24 14.55
C SER A 212 26.62 -17.61 13.51
N TYR A 213 26.24 -17.68 12.23
CA TYR A 213 27.16 -17.94 11.13
C TYR A 213 28.24 -16.86 11.03
N LEU A 214 27.86 -15.58 11.06
CA LEU A 214 28.81 -14.48 11.00
C LEU A 214 29.74 -14.45 12.21
N ASN A 215 29.25 -14.76 13.42
CA ASN A 215 30.10 -14.89 14.61
C ASN A 215 31.11 -16.03 14.49
N ALA A 216 30.72 -17.17 13.89
CA ALA A 216 31.63 -18.29 13.67
C ALA A 216 32.71 -17.97 12.63
N VAL A 217 32.41 -17.13 11.63
CA VAL A 217 33.33 -16.78 10.54
C VAL A 217 34.26 -15.64 10.92
N TYR A 218 33.74 -14.59 11.57
CA TYR A 218 34.46 -13.33 11.81
C TYR A 218 34.76 -13.05 13.27
N GLY A 219 34.31 -13.91 14.20
CA GLY A 219 34.40 -13.70 15.64
C GLY A 219 33.14 -13.02 16.20
N GLU A 220 33.02 -13.03 17.52
CA GLU A 220 31.86 -12.45 18.23
C GLU A 220 31.68 -10.96 17.91
N GLY A 221 30.52 -10.60 17.39
CA GLY A 221 30.20 -9.22 17.06
C GLY A 221 28.72 -9.01 16.70
N GLU A 222 28.27 -7.76 16.76
CA GLU A 222 26.94 -7.39 16.27
C GLU A 222 27.00 -7.08 14.77
N TRP A 223 27.15 -8.12 13.95
CA TRP A 223 27.34 -7.96 12.50
C TRP A 223 26.08 -7.53 11.74
N VAL A 224 24.90 -7.89 12.25
CA VAL A 224 23.59 -7.56 11.66
C VAL A 224 22.82 -6.68 12.62
N LEU A 225 22.56 -5.44 12.22
CA LEU A 225 21.84 -4.45 13.02
C LEU A 225 20.32 -4.64 12.94
N SER A 226 19.79 -4.87 11.74
CA SER A 226 18.36 -5.03 11.53
C SER A 226 18.03 -5.76 10.24
N PHE A 227 16.76 -6.14 10.13
CA PHE A 227 16.14 -6.63 8.91
C PHE A 227 14.81 -5.90 8.73
N MET A 228 14.63 -5.25 7.60
CA MET A 228 13.44 -4.45 7.30
C MET A 228 13.24 -4.41 5.79
N ASN A 229 11.99 -4.51 5.32
CA ASN A 229 11.62 -4.47 3.90
C ASN A 229 12.44 -5.45 3.04
N GLU A 230 12.68 -6.66 3.56
CA GLU A 230 13.49 -7.70 2.90
C GLU A 230 14.96 -7.33 2.71
N GLN A 231 15.47 -6.42 3.54
CA GLN A 231 16.85 -5.95 3.49
C GLN A 231 17.55 -6.18 4.82
N ILE A 232 18.77 -6.71 4.75
CA ILE A 232 19.65 -6.92 5.89
C ILE A 232 20.57 -5.72 6.00
N PHE A 233 20.55 -5.06 7.16
CA PHE A 233 21.44 -3.95 7.48
C PHE A 233 22.61 -4.49 8.31
N LEU A 234 23.82 -4.38 7.75
CA LEU A 234 25.04 -4.81 8.40
C LEU A 234 25.65 -3.67 9.21
N ASN A 235 26.41 -4.03 10.24
CA ASN A 235 27.18 -3.07 11.02
C ASN A 235 28.44 -2.67 10.26
N GLN A 236 28.32 -1.70 9.36
CA GLN A 236 29.42 -1.25 8.50
C GLN A 236 30.61 -0.72 9.30
N SER A 237 30.40 -0.06 10.44
CA SER A 237 31.48 0.40 11.31
C SER A 237 32.28 -0.76 11.89
N LEU A 238 31.60 -1.80 12.40
CA LEU A 238 32.27 -3.00 12.89
C LEU A 238 33.05 -3.74 11.79
N ILE A 239 32.48 -3.79 10.57
CA ILE A 239 33.13 -4.39 9.39
C ILE A 239 34.43 -3.64 9.06
N GLU A 240 34.39 -2.31 9.05
CA GLU A 240 35.54 -1.45 8.79
C GLU A 240 36.62 -1.62 9.87
N ASP A 241 36.26 -1.55 11.16
CA ASP A 241 37.18 -1.72 12.29
C ASP A 241 37.86 -3.10 12.29
N SER A 242 37.12 -4.12 11.86
CA SER A 242 37.60 -5.50 11.73
C SER A 242 38.44 -5.73 10.46
N LYS A 243 38.60 -4.70 9.61
CA LYS A 243 39.33 -4.76 8.32
C LYS A 243 38.79 -5.83 7.37
N ILE A 244 37.49 -6.08 7.44
CA ILE A 244 36.77 -7.03 6.57
C ILE A 244 36.33 -6.27 5.32
N SER A 245 36.42 -6.93 4.17
CA SER A 245 35.93 -6.37 2.91
C SER A 245 34.40 -6.34 2.91
N LEU A 246 33.79 -5.16 2.77
CA LEU A 246 32.33 -5.03 2.72
C LEU A 246 31.69 -5.91 1.62
N PRO A 247 32.20 -5.93 0.37
CA PRO A 247 31.70 -6.86 -0.65
C PRO A 247 31.84 -8.34 -0.26
N GLU A 248 32.86 -8.73 0.51
CA GLU A 248 33.06 -10.12 0.91
C GLU A 248 31.98 -10.57 1.90
N ILE A 249 31.74 -9.80 2.96
CA ILE A 249 30.70 -10.12 3.93
C ILE A 249 29.30 -10.03 3.32
N GLN A 250 29.02 -9.04 2.47
CA GLN A 250 27.75 -8.95 1.74
C GLN A 250 27.50 -10.22 0.89
N ASN A 251 28.52 -10.71 0.18
CA ASN A 251 28.39 -11.94 -0.62
C ASN A 251 28.18 -13.19 0.24
N LYS A 252 28.85 -13.30 1.40
CA LYS A 252 28.58 -14.42 2.32
C LYS A 252 27.16 -14.39 2.85
N VAL A 253 26.68 -13.21 3.24
CA VAL A 253 25.30 -13.01 3.73
C VAL A 253 24.31 -13.39 2.63
N ALA A 254 24.46 -12.87 1.41
CA ALA A 254 23.58 -13.21 0.29
C ALA A 254 23.54 -14.72 0.01
N ASN A 255 24.71 -15.36 -0.09
CA ASN A 255 24.81 -16.81 -0.32
C ASN A 255 24.24 -17.65 0.84
N PHE A 256 24.37 -17.17 2.07
CA PHE A 256 23.78 -17.83 3.24
C PHE A 256 22.25 -17.76 3.21
N MET A 257 21.69 -16.58 2.87
CA MET A 257 20.24 -16.39 2.81
C MET A 257 19.58 -17.22 1.70
N LEU A 258 20.26 -17.43 0.57
CA LEU A 258 19.80 -18.30 -0.52
C LEU A 258 19.61 -19.78 -0.11
N GLN A 259 20.12 -20.20 1.05
CA GLN A 259 19.96 -21.57 1.55
C GLN A 259 18.62 -21.82 2.25
N PHE A 260 17.85 -20.77 2.51
CA PHE A 260 16.57 -20.87 3.19
C PHE A 260 15.43 -21.06 2.18
N ASN A 261 14.51 -21.97 2.50
CA ASN A 261 13.29 -22.15 1.71
C ASN A 261 12.52 -20.82 1.62
N GLY A 262 12.00 -20.53 0.44
CA GLY A 262 11.26 -19.30 0.18
C GLY A 262 12.13 -18.11 -0.21
N VAL A 263 13.46 -18.21 -0.18
CA VAL A 263 14.36 -17.17 -0.71
C VAL A 263 14.74 -17.53 -2.14
N GLU A 264 14.13 -16.86 -3.12
CA GLU A 264 14.41 -17.07 -4.55
C GLU A 264 15.71 -16.37 -4.97
N ASN A 265 15.88 -15.11 -4.55
CA ASN A 265 17.04 -14.30 -4.91
C ASN A 265 17.62 -13.57 -3.69
N ALA A 266 18.93 -13.34 -3.69
CA ALA A 266 19.61 -12.42 -2.81
C ALA A 266 20.64 -11.60 -3.59
N VAL A 267 20.64 -10.28 -3.42
CA VAL A 267 21.54 -9.36 -4.12
C VAL A 267 22.19 -8.40 -3.13
N THR A 268 23.50 -8.21 -3.29
CA THR A 268 24.26 -7.28 -2.44
C THR A 268 24.10 -5.84 -2.91
N ALA A 269 24.17 -4.88 -1.99
CA ALA A 269 24.23 -3.45 -2.31
C ALA A 269 25.43 -3.13 -3.23
N THR A 270 26.58 -3.78 -3.06
CA THR A 270 27.73 -3.62 -3.97
C THR A 270 27.38 -4.00 -5.41
N THR A 271 26.69 -5.12 -5.61
CA THR A 271 26.24 -5.56 -6.95
C THR A 271 25.27 -4.55 -7.57
N LEU A 272 24.31 -4.02 -6.81
CA LEU A 272 23.37 -3.00 -7.28
C LEU A 272 24.05 -1.65 -7.61
N GLN A 273 25.20 -1.35 -7.00
CA GLN A 273 25.95 -0.11 -7.28
C GLN A 273 26.92 -0.23 -8.46
N THR A 274 27.35 -1.46 -8.78
CA THR A 274 28.43 -1.70 -9.77
C THR A 274 27.93 -2.33 -11.07
N ASN A 275 26.64 -2.64 -11.16
CA ASN A 275 26.00 -3.23 -12.34
C ASN A 275 24.75 -2.43 -12.71
N ASN A 276 24.17 -2.71 -13.87
CA ASN A 276 22.90 -2.15 -14.32
C ASN A 276 21.97 -3.28 -14.79
N PHE A 277 20.87 -3.47 -14.08
CA PHE A 277 19.84 -4.46 -14.40
C PHE A 277 18.72 -3.79 -15.18
N THR A 278 18.46 -4.27 -16.39
CA THR A 278 17.49 -3.64 -17.30
C THR A 278 16.19 -4.44 -17.46
N LYS A 279 16.05 -5.57 -16.76
CA LYS A 279 14.86 -6.43 -16.79
C LYS A 279 14.82 -7.40 -15.60
N GLY A 280 13.63 -7.93 -15.32
CA GLY A 280 13.41 -8.95 -14.30
C GLY A 280 13.51 -8.42 -12.87
N ILE A 281 13.47 -9.33 -11.89
CA ILE A 281 13.38 -9.02 -10.45
C ILE A 281 14.51 -8.07 -10.00
N PHE A 282 15.75 -8.28 -10.47
CA PHE A 282 16.87 -7.43 -10.07
C PHE A 282 16.77 -5.98 -10.55
N MET A 283 16.04 -5.71 -11.64
CA MET A 283 15.75 -4.32 -12.04
C MET A 283 14.83 -3.64 -11.01
N PHE A 284 13.79 -4.34 -10.54
CA PHE A 284 12.92 -3.81 -9.48
C PHE A 284 13.69 -3.57 -8.18
N MET A 285 14.53 -4.52 -7.77
CA MET A 285 15.40 -4.37 -6.59
C MET A 285 16.39 -3.21 -6.73
N GLN A 286 16.92 -2.98 -7.94
CA GLN A 286 17.82 -1.85 -8.19
C GLN A 286 17.08 -0.52 -8.17
N ASN A 287 15.87 -0.45 -8.73
CA ASN A 287 15.05 0.76 -8.74
C ASN A 287 14.55 1.15 -7.34
N SER A 288 14.34 0.17 -6.44
CA SER A 288 13.96 0.42 -5.04
C SER A 288 15.15 0.65 -4.10
N PHE A 289 16.39 0.55 -4.60
CA PHE A 289 17.60 0.70 -3.80
C PHE A 289 18.04 2.16 -3.67
N ASN A 290 18.15 2.64 -2.43
CA ASN A 290 18.70 3.94 -2.09
C ASN A 290 20.00 3.75 -1.29
N GLN A 291 21.14 4.18 -1.83
CA GLN A 291 22.46 4.00 -1.20
C GLN A 291 22.56 4.49 0.25
N LYS A 292 21.73 5.46 0.67
CA LYS A 292 21.76 6.02 2.03
C LYS A 292 20.75 5.38 2.98
N ARG A 293 19.78 4.61 2.48
CA ARG A 293 18.60 4.19 3.24
C ARG A 293 18.27 2.70 3.10
N SER A 294 18.84 2.04 2.11
CA SER A 294 18.66 0.61 1.87
C SER A 294 19.72 -0.21 2.58
N GLY A 295 19.40 -1.48 2.86
CA GLY A 295 20.29 -2.43 3.48
C GLY A 295 21.43 -2.89 2.56
N ASP A 296 22.33 -3.66 3.14
CA ASP A 296 23.55 -4.17 2.51
C ASP A 296 23.32 -5.40 1.64
N VAL A 297 22.27 -6.16 1.94
CA VAL A 297 21.81 -7.32 1.16
C VAL A 297 20.29 -7.28 1.10
N LEU A 298 19.73 -7.33 -0.11
CA LEU A 298 18.30 -7.41 -0.36
C LEU A 298 17.96 -8.85 -0.75
N ILE A 299 16.87 -9.37 -0.24
CA ILE A 299 16.32 -10.67 -0.64
C ILE A 299 15.00 -10.46 -1.38
N ASN A 300 14.63 -11.43 -2.23
CA ASN A 300 13.31 -11.52 -2.84
C ASN A 300 12.81 -12.94 -2.61
N LEU A 301 11.60 -13.04 -2.08
CA LEU A 301 11.00 -14.33 -1.80
C LEU A 301 10.51 -15.05 -3.07
N GLU A 302 10.27 -16.35 -2.96
CA GLU A 302 9.60 -17.15 -4.00
C GLU A 302 8.16 -16.62 -4.27
N PRO A 303 7.58 -16.83 -5.46
CA PRO A 303 6.20 -16.45 -5.74
C PRO A 303 5.21 -17.08 -4.74
N GLY A 304 4.28 -16.28 -4.23
CA GLY A 304 3.29 -16.71 -3.23
C GLY A 304 3.82 -16.84 -1.81
N TRP A 305 5.08 -16.45 -1.56
CA TRP A 305 5.65 -16.40 -0.22
C TRP A 305 5.56 -15.00 0.39
N ILE A 306 5.26 -14.96 1.67
CA ILE A 306 5.25 -13.73 2.48
C ILE A 306 6.19 -13.90 3.69
N GLN A 307 6.55 -12.78 4.33
CA GLN A 307 7.27 -12.80 5.60
C GLN A 307 6.34 -13.20 6.76
N ASP A 308 6.91 -13.76 7.82
CA ASP A 308 6.16 -14.12 9.04
C ASP A 308 5.80 -12.87 9.84
N PHE A 309 4.72 -12.20 9.45
CA PHE A 309 4.14 -11.06 10.16
C PHE A 309 2.83 -11.45 10.86
N ASP A 310 2.23 -10.50 11.58
CA ASP A 310 0.92 -10.69 12.17
C ASP A 310 -0.20 -10.81 11.11
N TYR A 311 0.06 -10.48 9.85
CA TYR A 311 -0.89 -10.62 8.74
C TYR A 311 -0.60 -11.90 7.95
N ASP A 312 -1.67 -12.59 7.53
CA ASP A 312 -1.59 -13.82 6.74
C ASP A 312 -1.64 -13.54 5.22
N ILE A 313 -1.79 -12.27 4.83
CA ILE A 313 -1.73 -11.74 3.47
C ILE A 313 -0.88 -10.47 3.50
N ASP A 314 -0.01 -10.30 2.51
CA ASP A 314 0.88 -9.15 2.38
C ASP A 314 1.06 -8.80 0.89
N HIS A 315 1.87 -7.78 0.64
CA HIS A 315 2.38 -7.39 -0.68
C HIS A 315 3.91 -7.24 -0.56
N ASN A 316 4.53 -6.39 -1.38
CA ASN A 316 5.98 -6.08 -1.36
C ASN A 316 6.89 -7.05 -2.15
N THR A 317 6.37 -7.74 -3.16
CA THR A 317 7.17 -8.54 -4.10
C THR A 317 7.30 -7.88 -5.48
N ALA A 318 8.26 -8.36 -6.28
CA ALA A 318 8.42 -7.93 -7.68
C ALA A 318 7.51 -8.70 -8.66
N TYR A 319 6.57 -9.51 -8.16
CA TYR A 319 5.70 -10.33 -8.99
C TYR A 319 4.45 -9.58 -9.44
N SER A 320 3.78 -10.08 -10.48
CA SER A 320 2.67 -9.36 -11.13
C SER A 320 1.47 -9.14 -10.22
N TYR A 321 1.22 -10.02 -9.25
CA TYR A 321 0.09 -9.84 -8.32
C TYR A 321 0.27 -8.62 -7.40
N ASP A 322 1.50 -8.16 -7.16
CA ASP A 322 1.79 -6.93 -6.41
C ASP A 322 2.08 -5.72 -7.30
N THR A 323 2.61 -5.93 -8.51
CA THR A 323 3.10 -4.85 -9.37
C THR A 323 2.12 -4.45 -10.49
N HIS A 324 1.15 -5.30 -10.81
CA HIS A 324 0.12 -5.00 -11.81
C HIS A 324 -1.05 -4.28 -11.17
N VAL A 325 -1.17 -2.99 -11.45
CA VAL A 325 -2.20 -2.11 -10.88
C VAL A 325 -3.06 -1.50 -11.99
N PRO A 326 -4.33 -1.17 -11.71
CA PRO A 326 -5.16 -0.47 -12.69
C PRO A 326 -4.61 0.94 -12.94
N LEU A 327 -4.78 1.46 -14.16
CA LEU A 327 -4.57 2.87 -14.47
C LEU A 327 -5.71 3.36 -15.36
N VAL A 328 -6.57 4.21 -14.80
CA VAL A 328 -7.73 4.78 -15.49
C VAL A 328 -7.56 6.29 -15.60
N TRP A 329 -7.82 6.84 -16.79
CA TRP A 329 -7.85 8.28 -17.06
C TRP A 329 -9.26 8.69 -17.47
N TYR A 330 -9.72 9.84 -16.98
CA TYR A 330 -11.08 10.33 -17.23
C TYR A 330 -11.16 11.86 -17.23
N GLY A 331 -12.08 12.42 -18.03
CA GLY A 331 -12.42 13.84 -18.02
C GLY A 331 -11.70 14.66 -19.09
N TRP A 332 -11.16 15.82 -18.71
CA TRP A 332 -10.59 16.84 -19.59
C TRP A 332 -9.62 16.27 -20.62
N LYS A 333 -9.99 16.40 -21.91
CA LYS A 333 -9.20 15.98 -23.08
C LYS A 333 -8.86 14.48 -23.15
N ILE A 334 -9.51 13.63 -22.33
CA ILE A 334 -9.29 12.19 -22.41
C ILE A 334 -10.33 11.55 -23.33
N THR A 335 -9.86 10.88 -24.38
CA THR A 335 -10.70 10.09 -25.29
C THR A 335 -10.83 8.65 -24.82
N HIS A 336 -11.98 8.02 -25.08
CA HIS A 336 -12.20 6.62 -24.76
C HIS A 336 -11.28 5.71 -25.59
N GLN A 337 -10.38 4.99 -24.91
CA GLN A 337 -9.49 3.99 -25.52
C GLN A 337 -9.00 2.99 -24.47
N THR A 338 -8.40 1.90 -24.93
CA THR A 338 -7.72 0.91 -24.09
C THR A 338 -6.29 0.76 -24.57
N ILE A 339 -5.34 0.92 -23.65
CA ILE A 339 -3.90 0.77 -23.92
C ILE A 339 -3.48 -0.58 -23.34
N LEU A 340 -2.98 -1.48 -24.19
CA LEU A 340 -2.61 -2.85 -23.81
C LEU A 340 -1.09 -3.07 -23.73
N ARG A 341 -0.28 -2.07 -24.11
CA ARG A 341 1.17 -2.13 -23.92
C ARG A 341 1.51 -1.94 -22.44
N GLU A 342 2.71 -2.34 -22.07
CA GLU A 342 3.26 -2.06 -20.75
C GLU A 342 3.34 -0.55 -20.50
N ILE A 343 2.93 -0.16 -19.29
CA ILE A 343 2.97 1.20 -18.76
C ILE A 343 3.56 1.08 -17.36
N HIS A 344 4.48 1.98 -17.02
CA HIS A 344 5.05 2.04 -15.69
C HIS A 344 4.36 3.09 -14.84
N LEU A 345 4.25 2.87 -13.52
CA LEU A 345 3.72 3.90 -12.60
C LEU A 345 4.49 5.23 -12.69
N THR A 346 5.78 5.17 -13.03
CA THR A 346 6.64 6.33 -13.26
C THR A 346 6.20 7.20 -14.44
N ASP A 347 5.34 6.69 -15.32
CA ASP A 347 4.85 7.37 -16.53
C ASP A 347 3.67 8.31 -16.23
N ILE A 348 3.01 8.15 -15.07
CA ILE A 348 1.84 8.95 -14.68
C ILE A 348 2.22 10.42 -14.52
N ALA A 349 3.27 10.73 -13.75
CA ALA A 349 3.68 12.10 -13.47
C ALA A 349 4.09 12.90 -14.72
N PRO A 350 4.97 12.39 -15.63
CA PRO A 350 5.30 13.11 -16.86
C PRO A 350 4.10 13.24 -17.81
N THR A 351 3.17 12.28 -17.80
CA THR A 351 1.90 12.39 -18.52
C THR A 351 1.07 13.58 -18.03
N ILE A 352 0.89 13.71 -16.71
CA ILE A 352 0.18 14.87 -16.12
C ILE A 352 0.91 16.17 -16.46
N SER A 353 2.24 16.21 -16.32
CA SER A 353 3.04 17.39 -16.65
C SER A 353 2.83 17.83 -18.10
N ASN A 354 2.81 16.90 -19.06
CA ASN A 354 2.51 17.19 -20.45
C ASN A 354 1.09 17.71 -20.67
N ILE A 355 0.09 17.08 -20.03
CA ILE A 355 -1.31 17.52 -20.12
C ILE A 355 -1.46 18.96 -19.60
N LEU A 356 -0.75 19.31 -18.52
CA LEU A 356 -0.79 20.64 -17.89
C LEU A 356 0.20 21.65 -18.50
N ASN A 357 1.07 21.23 -19.41
CA ASN A 357 2.16 22.03 -19.97
C ASN A 357 3.05 22.65 -18.88
N ILE A 358 3.50 21.82 -17.95
CA ILE A 358 4.44 22.15 -16.87
C ILE A 358 5.69 21.27 -16.95
N GLU A 359 6.76 21.69 -16.28
CA GLU A 359 8.01 20.92 -16.19
C GLU A 359 7.78 19.54 -15.54
N TYR A 360 8.62 18.57 -15.89
CA TYR A 360 8.60 17.27 -15.23
C TYR A 360 9.10 17.38 -13.79
N PRO A 361 8.68 16.47 -12.89
CA PRO A 361 9.32 16.35 -11.58
C PRO A 361 10.83 16.19 -11.72
N SER A 362 11.61 16.79 -10.82
CA SER A 362 13.07 16.88 -10.92
C SER A 362 13.81 15.54 -10.92
N GLY A 363 13.18 14.47 -10.42
CA GLY A 363 13.69 13.10 -10.43
C GLY A 363 12.88 12.17 -11.33
N CYS A 364 12.14 12.70 -12.30
CA CYS A 364 11.32 11.90 -13.22
C CYS A 364 12.19 10.96 -14.06
N THR A 365 11.83 9.68 -14.08
CA THR A 365 12.48 8.64 -14.90
C THR A 365 11.53 7.97 -15.89
N GLY A 366 10.23 8.26 -15.80
CA GLY A 366 9.22 7.73 -16.72
C GLY A 366 9.05 8.58 -17.96
N GLU A 367 8.21 8.11 -18.87
CA GLU A 367 7.90 8.78 -20.13
C GLU A 367 6.39 9.07 -20.23
N PRO A 368 5.97 10.14 -20.92
CA PRO A 368 4.55 10.40 -21.16
C PRO A 368 3.86 9.25 -21.89
N ILE A 369 2.59 9.00 -21.54
CA ILE A 369 1.74 8.04 -22.24
C ILE A 369 1.19 8.70 -23.51
N ASP A 370 1.96 8.62 -24.59
CA ASP A 370 1.70 9.30 -25.87
C ASP A 370 0.29 9.06 -26.45
N GLU A 371 -0.29 7.88 -26.22
CA GLU A 371 -1.63 7.55 -26.70
C GLU A 371 -2.73 8.46 -26.14
N LEU A 372 -2.52 9.09 -24.99
CA LEU A 372 -3.50 10.01 -24.40
C LEU A 372 -3.57 11.38 -25.10
N PHE A 373 -2.62 11.68 -26.01
CA PHE A 373 -2.53 12.96 -26.71
C PHE A 373 -2.95 12.89 -28.20
N LYS A 374 -3.42 11.72 -28.66
CA LYS A 374 -3.70 11.46 -30.08
C LYS A 374 -5.13 11.74 -30.49
#